data_AF-A0A7C5J313-F1
#
_entry.id   AF-A0A7C5J313-F1
#
_cell.length_a   1.000
_cell.length_b   1.000
_cell.length_c   1.000
_cell.angle_alpha   90.00
_cell.angle_beta   90.00
_cell.angle_gamma   90.00
#
_symmetry.space_group_name_H-M   'P 1'
#
loop_
_entity.id
_entity.type
_entity.pdbx_description
1 polymer ?
#
loop_
_entity_poly.entity_id
_entity_poly.type
_entity_poly.pdbx_seq_one_letter_code
_entity_poly.pdbx_strand_id
1 'polypeptide(L)'
;MTTTFADFLDRSLLRPNVDVVVADGRSFVRRTERRFDVISIPGVDTLTLQSSGSFVFAEEYLYTQEAFSDYLRALTDDGVLAVLRFAREPIRLSMMGAQALRELGVAQPDEHIVVLEQGSLNLTLVSRQPWAEHELVHLDGIISRSPQELEGVSLKVMSTFFQIRPMRYLYAPHRRNADPTFAALMSTVAAGRFPAVELPTDDRPYYFSAEWVNYFRGEAQPGPVKEMLDGYVRFMGLVIALSLLTMLLPVLVLRRRGTGTKHIAGTVAYFSALGFCFMFLEIGLIQKTTIVVEHPAHSIAIVLASLLVSSGLGSLASERLAWPLRRLVLVAVATIVVIGAAYAFGIEAVLRAALPLPFGVRMVVVALSIAPLGMAMGMLFPSGLRALGGGGEGLAAWAIAANGLASVIGSVASLPFAVMFGFTALLSAGVGLYLVAGVAFVPLTSAGAAAPD
;
A
#
# COMPACT_ATOMS: atom_id res chain seq x y z
N MET A 1 0.05 26.42 -5.41
CA MET A 1 -1.43 26.53 -5.38
C MET A 1 -1.90 27.85 -4.78
N THR A 2 -1.44 28.23 -3.59
CA THR A 2 -1.93 29.39 -2.82
C THR A 2 -1.77 30.76 -3.50
N THR A 3 -0.78 30.94 -4.37
CA THR A 3 -0.56 32.21 -5.09
C THR A 3 -0.90 32.09 -6.58
N THR A 4 -0.43 31.03 -7.25
CA THR A 4 -0.60 30.82 -8.71
C THR A 4 -2.06 30.62 -9.13
N PHE A 5 -2.89 29.97 -8.30
CA PHE A 5 -4.30 29.71 -8.59
C PHE A 5 -5.24 30.48 -7.66
N ALA A 6 -4.73 31.52 -6.99
CA ALA A 6 -5.49 32.28 -6.00
C ALA A 6 -6.77 32.86 -6.62
N ASP A 7 -6.67 33.50 -7.78
CA ASP A 7 -7.82 34.12 -8.45
C ASP A 7 -8.81 33.07 -9.00
N PHE A 8 -8.34 31.88 -9.40
CA PHE A 8 -9.21 30.78 -9.82
C PHE A 8 -10.04 30.22 -8.66
N LEU A 9 -9.47 30.17 -7.46
CA LEU A 9 -10.14 29.71 -6.24
C LEU A 9 -10.86 30.86 -5.50
N ASP A 10 -11.09 32.01 -6.16
CA ASP A 10 -11.68 33.22 -5.58
C ASP A 10 -11.00 33.67 -4.27
N ARG A 11 -9.70 33.41 -4.18
CA ARG A 11 -8.84 33.67 -3.02
C ARG A 11 -9.37 33.10 -1.70
N SER A 12 -10.24 32.09 -1.76
CA SER A 12 -10.83 31.43 -0.58
C SER A 12 -9.76 30.89 0.37
N LEU A 13 -8.66 30.38 -0.18
CA LEU A 13 -7.48 29.90 0.57
C LEU A 13 -6.64 31.00 1.23
N LEU A 14 -6.87 32.27 0.90
CA LEU A 14 -6.13 33.43 1.45
C LEU A 14 -6.94 34.21 2.50
N ARG A 15 -8.14 33.74 2.85
CA ARG A 15 -8.95 34.38 3.89
C ARG A 15 -8.24 34.27 5.25
N PRO A 16 -8.34 35.29 6.12
CA PRO A 16 -7.60 35.33 7.39
C PRO A 16 -8.00 34.22 8.38
N ASN A 17 -9.17 33.60 8.20
CA ASN A 17 -9.67 32.49 9.00
C ASN A 17 -9.40 31.12 8.35
N VAL A 18 -8.57 31.05 7.30
CA VAL A 18 -8.19 29.81 6.63
C VAL A 18 -6.70 29.57 6.85
N ASP A 19 -6.38 28.44 7.47
CA ASP A 19 -5.01 27.98 7.66
C ASP A 19 -4.71 26.88 6.63
N VAL A 20 -3.74 27.14 5.75
CA VAL A 20 -3.35 26.21 4.68
C VAL A 20 -2.10 25.46 5.10
N VAL A 21 -2.26 24.16 5.32
CA VAL A 21 -1.14 23.27 5.65
C VAL A 21 -0.80 22.42 4.44
N VAL A 22 0.47 22.45 4.03
CA VAL A 22 0.98 21.58 2.95
C VAL A 22 1.51 20.29 3.56
N ALA A 23 0.64 19.28 3.64
CA ALA A 23 0.97 17.95 4.13
C ALA A 23 -0.03 16.93 3.56
N ASP A 24 0.31 15.64 3.66
CA ASP A 24 -0.69 14.57 3.50
C ASP A 24 -1.75 14.69 4.62
N GLY A 25 -3.03 14.58 4.23
CA GLY A 25 -4.16 14.89 5.12
C GLY A 25 -4.21 14.00 6.35
N ARG A 26 -3.96 12.69 6.17
CA ARG A 26 -3.95 11.75 7.29
C ARG A 26 -2.71 11.90 8.16
N SER A 27 -1.54 12.10 7.55
CA SER A 27 -0.30 12.36 8.27
C SER A 27 -0.41 13.61 9.15
N PHE A 28 -1.10 14.65 8.67
CA PHE A 28 -1.43 15.83 9.47
C PHE A 28 -2.31 15.49 10.67
N VAL A 29 -3.42 14.77 10.45
CA VAL A 29 -4.35 14.37 11.52
C VAL A 29 -3.66 13.56 12.61
N ARG A 30 -2.74 12.66 12.25
CA ARG A 30 -2.02 11.83 13.24
C ARG A 30 -1.03 12.60 14.10
N ARG A 31 -0.54 13.75 13.65
CA ARG A 31 0.49 14.55 14.34
C ARG A 31 -0.09 15.76 15.08
N THR A 32 -1.22 16.27 14.64
CA THR A 32 -1.84 17.45 15.25
C THR A 32 -2.41 17.12 16.64
N GLU A 33 -2.24 18.03 17.58
CA GLU A 33 -2.92 18.00 18.88
C GLU A 33 -4.29 18.72 18.84
N ARG A 34 -4.59 19.41 17.73
CA ARG A 34 -5.86 20.11 17.56
C ARG A 34 -7.00 19.11 17.37
N ARG A 35 -8.17 19.45 17.93
CA ARG A 35 -9.43 18.77 17.65
C ARG A 35 -10.30 19.59 16.70
N PHE A 36 -11.16 18.92 15.96
CA PHE A 36 -12.00 19.51 14.91
C PHE A 36 -13.47 19.17 15.12
N ASP A 37 -14.36 20.13 14.88
CA ASP A 37 -15.81 19.89 14.88
C ASP A 37 -16.25 19.13 13.63
N VAL A 38 -15.58 19.38 12.50
CA VAL A 38 -15.83 18.68 11.25
C VAL A 38 -14.51 18.32 10.58
N ILE A 39 -14.35 17.05 10.24
CA ILE A 39 -13.33 16.59 9.29
C ILE A 39 -14.05 16.20 8.01
N SER A 40 -13.68 16.82 6.90
CA SER A 40 -14.32 16.58 5.60
C SER A 40 -13.32 16.04 4.58
N ILE A 41 -13.69 14.96 3.92
CA ILE A 41 -12.97 14.34 2.79
C ILE A 41 -13.88 14.46 1.57
N PRO A 42 -13.83 15.59 0.83
CA PRO A 42 -14.80 15.93 -0.19
C PRO A 42 -14.46 15.30 -1.55
N GLY A 43 -14.33 13.97 -1.61
CA GLY A 43 -13.99 13.27 -2.86
C GLY A 43 -12.63 13.70 -3.40
N VAL A 44 -11.59 13.57 -2.59
CA VAL A 44 -10.20 13.95 -2.92
C VAL A 44 -9.61 13.14 -4.08
N ASP A 45 -10.31 12.09 -4.51
CA ASP A 45 -9.95 11.22 -5.61
C ASP A 45 -10.39 11.80 -6.96
N THR A 46 -9.45 11.91 -7.89
CA THR A 46 -9.73 12.43 -9.23
C THR A 46 -10.69 11.51 -9.99
N LEU A 47 -11.89 11.99 -10.32
CA LEU A 47 -12.92 11.23 -11.07
C LEU A 47 -12.40 10.60 -12.37
N THR A 48 -11.44 11.25 -13.04
CA THR A 48 -10.79 10.73 -14.26
C THR A 48 -10.07 9.41 -14.02
N LEU A 49 -9.35 9.28 -12.91
CA LEU A 49 -8.66 8.03 -12.53
C LEU A 49 -9.66 6.92 -12.14
N GLN A 50 -10.89 7.29 -11.74
CA GLN A 50 -11.96 6.36 -11.36
C GLN A 50 -12.62 5.78 -12.60
N SER A 51 -12.92 6.63 -13.57
CA SER A 51 -13.50 6.22 -14.84
C SER A 51 -12.58 5.33 -15.68
N SER A 52 -11.26 5.47 -15.54
CA SER A 52 -10.28 4.64 -16.27
C SER A 52 -9.98 3.30 -15.59
N GLY A 53 -10.47 3.06 -14.37
CA GLY A 53 -10.14 1.87 -13.57
C GLY A 53 -8.72 1.87 -13.00
N SER A 54 -7.97 2.98 -13.11
CA SER A 54 -6.56 3.05 -12.72
C SER A 54 -6.33 3.02 -11.20
N PHE A 55 -7.32 3.39 -10.39
CA PHE A 55 -7.24 3.27 -8.93
C PHE A 55 -7.11 1.84 -8.42
N VAL A 56 -7.40 0.84 -9.27
CA VAL A 56 -7.25 -0.57 -8.87
C VAL A 56 -5.80 -0.90 -8.43
N PHE A 57 -4.82 -0.12 -8.88
CA PHE A 57 -3.41 -0.25 -8.50
C PHE A 57 -2.96 0.73 -7.40
N ALA A 58 -3.80 1.71 -7.05
CA ALA A 58 -3.42 2.81 -6.17
C ALA A 58 -3.61 2.44 -4.70
N GLU A 59 -2.69 2.94 -3.88
CA GLU A 59 -2.79 2.89 -2.43
C GLU A 59 -3.57 4.10 -1.93
N GLU A 60 -4.56 3.86 -1.09
CA GLU A 60 -5.46 4.88 -0.56
C GLU A 60 -5.45 4.84 0.98
N TYR A 61 -4.40 5.42 1.58
CA TYR A 61 -4.26 5.50 3.04
C TYR A 61 -5.32 6.37 3.73
N LEU A 62 -6.11 7.14 2.96
CA LEU A 62 -7.19 7.94 3.51
C LEU A 62 -8.42 7.11 3.91
N TYR A 63 -8.56 5.89 3.37
CA TYR A 63 -9.74 5.03 3.54
C TYR A 63 -9.36 3.66 4.11
N THR A 64 -8.63 3.65 5.22
CA THR A 64 -8.31 2.45 6.01
C THR A 64 -9.01 2.47 7.37
N GLN A 65 -9.12 1.30 8.00
CA GLN A 65 -9.67 1.16 9.36
C GLN A 65 -8.93 2.06 10.37
N GLU A 66 -7.60 2.12 10.26
CA GLU A 66 -6.74 2.93 11.09
C GLU A 66 -6.95 4.43 10.80
N ALA A 67 -7.16 4.82 9.54
CA ALA A 67 -7.46 6.19 9.17
C ALA A 67 -8.77 6.69 9.82
N PHE A 68 -9.83 5.89 9.77
CA PHE A 68 -11.10 6.24 10.41
C PHE A 68 -10.93 6.42 11.92
N SER A 69 -10.12 5.57 12.55
CA SER A 69 -9.79 5.68 13.96
C SER A 69 -8.98 6.94 14.27
N ASP A 70 -8.03 7.31 13.41
CA ASP A 70 -7.27 8.56 13.52
C ASP A 70 -8.18 9.79 13.40
N TYR A 71 -9.10 9.79 12.41
CA TYR A 71 -10.06 10.88 12.21
C TYR A 71 -10.99 11.05 13.40
N LEU A 72 -11.63 9.98 13.88
CA LEU A 72 -12.55 10.07 15.00
C LEU A 72 -11.86 10.50 16.30
N ARG A 73 -10.60 10.11 16.52
CA ARG A 73 -9.82 10.60 17.66
C ARG A 73 -9.50 12.09 17.54
N ALA A 74 -9.35 12.62 16.34
CA ALA A 74 -9.09 14.04 16.11
C ALA A 74 -10.36 14.91 16.12
N LEU A 75 -11.56 14.32 16.25
CA LEU A 75 -12.80 15.08 16.40
C LEU A 75 -12.99 15.57 17.85
N THR A 76 -13.74 16.67 17.99
CA THR A 76 -14.35 17.07 19.27
C THR A 76 -15.40 16.03 19.70
N ASP A 77 -15.89 16.09 20.93
CA ASP A 77 -16.84 15.09 21.43
C ASP A 77 -18.19 15.12 20.71
N ASP A 78 -18.54 16.22 20.07
CA ASP A 78 -19.73 16.40 19.22
C ASP A 78 -19.37 16.48 17.72
N GLY A 79 -18.13 16.14 17.37
CA GLY A 79 -17.62 16.31 16.01
C GLY A 79 -18.10 15.24 15.03
N VAL A 80 -18.07 15.58 13.74
CA VAL A 80 -18.52 14.71 12.64
C VAL A 80 -17.44 14.54 11.58
N LEU A 81 -17.19 13.28 11.20
CA LEU A 81 -16.44 12.93 10.00
C LEU A 81 -17.39 12.84 8.80
N ALA A 82 -17.10 13.57 7.74
CA ALA A 82 -17.88 13.59 6.51
C ALA A 82 -17.02 13.09 5.34
N VAL A 83 -17.39 11.93 4.77
CA VAL A 83 -16.66 11.31 3.66
C VAL A 83 -17.55 11.23 2.43
N LEU A 84 -17.18 11.95 1.37
CA LEU A 84 -17.87 11.93 0.09
C LEU A 84 -17.15 10.98 -0.88
N ARG A 85 -17.87 9.98 -1.37
CA ARG A 85 -17.35 8.92 -2.28
C ARG A 85 -18.41 8.53 -3.31
N PHE A 86 -18.13 7.55 -4.17
CA PHE A 86 -18.98 7.24 -5.32
C PHE A 86 -19.53 5.80 -5.28
N ALA A 87 -20.65 5.54 -5.96
CA ALA A 87 -21.17 4.19 -6.22
C ALA A 87 -21.38 3.30 -4.96
N ARG A 88 -21.03 2.01 -5.00
CA ARG A 88 -21.34 1.01 -3.93
C ARG A 88 -20.42 1.07 -2.70
N GLU A 89 -19.71 2.17 -2.53
CA GLU A 89 -18.72 2.38 -1.48
C GLU A 89 -19.24 2.67 -0.06
N PRO A 90 -20.46 3.19 0.19
CA PRO A 90 -20.84 3.63 1.54
C PRO A 90 -20.94 2.47 2.55
N ILE A 91 -21.05 1.23 2.08
CA ILE A 91 -21.01 0.03 2.94
C ILE A 91 -19.66 -0.05 3.66
N ARG A 92 -18.54 0.04 2.92
CA ARG A 92 -17.19 -0.04 3.49
C ARG A 92 -16.93 1.12 4.43
N LEU A 93 -17.31 2.34 4.05
CA LEU A 93 -17.14 3.53 4.89
C LEU A 93 -17.93 3.40 6.20
N SER A 94 -19.18 2.90 6.13
CA SER A 94 -20.01 2.68 7.32
C SER A 94 -19.44 1.59 8.22
N MET A 95 -18.89 0.51 7.64
CA MET A 95 -18.23 -0.54 8.41
C MET A 95 -16.94 -0.04 9.10
N MET A 96 -16.09 0.71 8.40
CA MET A 96 -14.88 1.31 8.97
C MET A 96 -15.22 2.33 10.07
N GLY A 97 -16.24 3.17 9.85
CA GLY A 97 -16.75 4.08 10.88
C GLY A 97 -17.29 3.34 12.10
N ALA A 98 -18.09 2.29 11.89
CA ALA A 98 -18.64 1.50 12.98
C ALA A 98 -17.56 0.77 13.79
N GLN A 99 -16.54 0.24 13.11
CA GLN A 99 -15.39 -0.38 13.79
C GLN A 99 -14.60 0.64 14.61
N ALA A 100 -14.27 1.80 14.03
CA ALA A 100 -13.55 2.85 14.73
C ALA A 100 -14.32 3.37 15.96
N LEU A 101 -15.66 3.49 15.85
CA LEU A 101 -16.53 3.83 16.99
C LEU A 101 -16.48 2.76 18.10
N ARG A 102 -16.50 1.47 17.74
CA ARG A 102 -16.36 0.38 18.72
C ARG A 102 -15.01 0.40 19.42
N GLU A 103 -13.93 0.71 18.71
CA GLU A 103 -12.60 0.89 19.32
C GLU A 103 -12.57 2.04 20.34
N LEU A 104 -13.44 3.04 20.16
CA LEU A 104 -13.65 4.13 21.12
C LEU A 104 -14.65 3.78 22.24
N GLY A 105 -15.14 2.54 22.30
CA GLY A 105 -16.06 2.05 23.34
C GLY A 105 -17.54 2.30 23.06
N VAL A 106 -17.92 2.70 21.84
CA VAL A 106 -19.33 2.89 21.47
C VAL A 106 -20.03 1.55 21.26
N ALA A 107 -21.11 1.32 22.02
CA ALA A 107 -21.86 0.06 21.98
C ALA A 107 -22.76 -0.07 20.73
N GLN A 108 -23.38 1.03 20.30
CA GLN A 108 -24.35 1.09 19.18
C GLN A 108 -23.82 2.01 18.08
N PRO A 109 -22.85 1.58 17.27
CA PRO A 109 -22.22 2.44 16.26
C PRO A 109 -23.17 2.85 15.13
N ASP A 110 -24.25 2.11 14.92
CA ASP A 110 -25.25 2.40 13.90
C ASP A 110 -26.00 3.71 14.19
N GLU A 111 -26.24 4.03 15.46
CA GLU A 111 -26.83 5.30 15.92
C GLU A 111 -25.97 6.54 15.61
N HIS A 112 -24.71 6.34 15.23
CA HIS A 112 -23.74 7.40 14.97
C HIS A 112 -23.50 7.63 13.47
N ILE A 113 -24.14 6.84 12.60
CA ILE A 113 -23.84 6.83 11.16
C ILE A 113 -25.07 7.29 10.37
N VAL A 114 -24.87 8.25 9.47
CA VAL A 114 -25.86 8.66 8.46
C VAL A 114 -25.23 8.53 7.09
N VAL A 115 -25.99 8.01 6.12
CA VAL A 115 -25.55 7.85 4.73
C VAL A 115 -26.58 8.48 3.80
N LEU A 116 -26.13 9.47 3.04
CA LEU A 116 -26.91 10.16 2.02
C LEU A 116 -26.44 9.73 0.63
N GLU A 117 -27.37 9.56 -0.29
CA GLU A 117 -27.10 9.34 -1.72
C GLU A 117 -27.62 10.53 -2.52
N GLN A 118 -26.81 10.99 -3.47
CA GLN A 118 -27.20 11.93 -4.51
C GLN A 118 -26.70 11.45 -5.88
N GLY A 119 -27.52 10.67 -6.58
CA GLY A 119 -27.13 10.11 -7.88
C GLY A 119 -26.06 9.03 -7.73
N SER A 120 -24.83 9.30 -8.17
CA SER A 120 -23.70 8.39 -7.98
C SER A 120 -22.79 8.80 -6.81
N LEU A 121 -23.08 9.92 -6.15
CA LEU A 121 -22.36 10.39 -4.97
C LEU A 121 -23.01 9.85 -3.70
N ASN A 122 -22.19 9.48 -2.73
CA ASN A 122 -22.63 9.11 -1.40
C ASN A 122 -21.83 9.89 -0.37
N LEU A 123 -22.53 10.45 0.61
CA LEU A 123 -21.94 11.10 1.76
C LEU A 123 -22.18 10.22 2.98
N THR A 124 -21.10 9.68 3.54
CA THR A 124 -21.13 8.96 4.81
C THR A 124 -20.70 9.92 5.92
N LEU A 125 -21.58 10.11 6.88
CA LEU A 125 -21.36 10.90 8.09
C LEU A 125 -21.17 9.95 9.27
N VAL A 126 -20.12 10.16 10.05
CA VAL A 126 -19.83 9.39 11.27
C VAL A 126 -19.63 10.37 12.41
N SER A 127 -20.54 10.37 13.37
CA SER A 127 -20.55 11.29 14.51
C SER A 127 -19.96 10.66 15.77
N ARG A 128 -19.32 11.48 16.62
CA ARG A 128 -18.87 11.06 17.96
C ARG A 128 -20.03 10.83 18.92
N GLN A 129 -21.17 11.50 18.71
CA GLN A 129 -22.42 11.28 19.46
C GLN A 129 -23.46 10.55 18.61
N PRO A 130 -24.42 9.84 19.25
CA PRO A 130 -25.62 9.37 18.57
C PRO A 130 -26.36 10.54 17.92
N TRP A 131 -26.87 10.35 16.70
CA TRP A 131 -27.64 11.38 16.02
C TRP A 131 -28.94 11.67 16.78
N ALA A 132 -29.13 12.90 17.19
CA ALA A 132 -30.33 13.32 17.87
C ALA A 132 -31.48 13.57 16.89
N GLU A 133 -32.72 13.36 17.33
CA GLU A 133 -33.90 13.52 16.46
C GLU A 133 -33.99 14.93 15.85
N HIS A 134 -33.60 15.97 16.58
CA HIS A 134 -33.62 17.34 16.07
C HIS A 134 -32.60 17.58 14.95
N GLU A 135 -31.45 16.88 14.97
CA GLU A 135 -30.44 16.94 13.90
C GLU A 135 -30.94 16.20 12.66
N LEU A 136 -31.58 15.05 12.83
CA LEU A 136 -32.21 14.30 11.75
C LEU A 136 -33.35 15.10 11.10
N VAL A 137 -34.17 15.80 11.89
CA VAL A 137 -35.20 16.73 11.36
C VAL A 137 -34.56 17.88 10.57
N HIS A 138 -33.42 18.40 11.02
CA HIS A 138 -32.70 19.42 10.26
C HIS A 138 -32.18 18.87 8.92
N LEU A 139 -31.62 17.65 8.91
CA LEU A 139 -31.19 16.96 7.70
C LEU A 139 -32.35 16.68 6.75
N ASP A 140 -33.53 16.29 7.26
CA ASP A 140 -34.73 16.13 6.43
C ASP A 140 -35.06 17.43 5.68
N GLY A 141 -34.98 18.57 6.37
CA GLY A 141 -35.20 19.89 5.79
C GLY A 141 -34.17 20.29 4.74
N ILE A 142 -32.96 19.72 4.76
CA ILE A 142 -31.93 19.89 3.72
C ILE A 142 -32.25 18.97 2.54
N ILE A 143 -32.58 17.71 2.81
CA ILE A 143 -32.85 16.68 1.81
C ILE A 143 -34.13 16.99 1.01
N SER A 144 -35.13 17.59 1.66
CA SER A 144 -36.40 17.97 1.02
C SER A 144 -36.28 19.18 0.10
N ARG A 145 -35.17 19.93 0.15
CA ARG A 145 -34.96 21.08 -0.75
C ARG A 145 -34.83 20.60 -2.18
N SER A 146 -35.48 21.32 -3.09
CA SER A 146 -35.30 21.04 -4.51
C SER A 146 -33.84 21.29 -4.90
N PRO A 147 -33.24 20.47 -5.79
CA PRO A 147 -31.97 20.80 -6.43
C PRO A 147 -31.91 22.20 -7.06
N GLN A 148 -33.07 22.76 -7.44
CA GLN A 148 -33.19 24.10 -7.99
C GLN A 148 -33.19 25.20 -6.91
N GLU A 149 -33.50 24.89 -5.66
CA GLU A 149 -33.47 25.84 -4.53
C GLU A 149 -32.05 26.06 -3.98
N LEU A 150 -31.06 25.30 -4.45
CA LEU A 150 -29.64 25.48 -4.14
C LEU A 150 -28.98 26.59 -5.00
N GLU A 151 -29.78 27.56 -5.47
CA GLU A 151 -29.33 28.73 -6.24
C GLU A 151 -28.23 29.49 -5.47
N GLY A 152 -27.04 29.62 -6.08
CA GLY A 152 -25.91 30.39 -5.54
C GLY A 152 -24.59 29.63 -5.48
N VAL A 153 -24.61 28.29 -5.48
CA VAL A 153 -23.38 27.49 -5.64
C VAL A 153 -23.19 27.21 -7.13
N SER A 154 -22.29 27.95 -7.79
CA SER A 154 -21.94 27.70 -9.19
C SER A 154 -21.19 26.36 -9.31
N LEU A 155 -21.93 25.26 -9.38
CA LEU A 155 -21.44 23.91 -9.64
C LEU A 155 -21.18 23.71 -11.15
N LYS A 156 -20.57 24.71 -11.80
CA LYS A 156 -20.38 24.78 -13.26
C LYS A 156 -19.63 23.58 -13.85
N VAL A 157 -18.89 22.84 -13.01
CA VAL A 157 -18.16 21.61 -13.37
C VAL A 157 -18.96 20.35 -13.01
N MET A 158 -19.77 20.36 -11.95
CA MET A 158 -20.48 19.17 -11.46
C MET A 158 -21.75 18.84 -12.26
N SER A 159 -22.49 19.84 -12.76
CA SER A 159 -23.71 19.61 -13.54
C SER A 159 -23.47 18.93 -14.89
N THR A 160 -22.24 19.00 -15.41
CA THR A 160 -21.86 18.35 -16.68
C THR A 160 -21.56 16.85 -16.51
N PHE A 161 -21.13 16.42 -15.32
CA PHE A 161 -20.76 15.02 -15.05
C PHE A 161 -21.78 14.27 -14.18
N PHE A 162 -22.53 14.98 -13.33
CA PHE A 162 -23.50 14.39 -12.43
C PHE A 162 -24.89 14.95 -12.74
N GLN A 163 -25.82 14.07 -13.12
CA GLN A 163 -27.24 14.43 -13.06
C GLN A 163 -27.57 14.73 -11.61
N ILE A 164 -27.86 16.00 -11.29
CA ILE A 164 -28.23 16.41 -9.93
C ILE A 164 -29.58 15.77 -9.63
N ARG A 165 -29.54 14.64 -8.93
CA ARG A 165 -30.73 13.94 -8.44
C ARG A 165 -31.13 14.49 -7.08
N PRO A 166 -32.39 14.30 -6.67
CA PRO A 166 -32.79 14.54 -5.28
C PRO A 166 -31.89 13.74 -4.34
N MET A 167 -31.51 14.36 -3.23
CA MET A 167 -30.83 13.64 -2.14
C MET A 167 -31.80 12.64 -1.51
N ARG A 168 -31.31 11.50 -1.06
CA ARG A 168 -32.08 10.52 -0.28
C ARG A 168 -31.24 9.93 0.83
N TYR A 169 -31.89 9.37 1.85
CA TYR A 169 -31.22 8.50 2.80
C TYR A 169 -30.97 7.13 2.17
N LEU A 170 -29.71 6.69 2.17
CA LEU A 170 -29.42 5.25 2.16
C LEU A 170 -29.59 4.67 3.55
N TYR A 171 -29.16 5.42 4.56
CA TYR A 171 -29.33 5.06 5.96
C TYR A 171 -29.38 6.28 6.87
N ALA A 172 -30.27 6.25 7.85
CA ALA A 172 -30.23 7.11 9.02
C ALA A 172 -30.90 6.36 10.18
N PRO A 173 -30.40 6.51 11.41
CA PRO A 173 -31.00 5.87 12.57
C PRO A 173 -32.46 6.27 12.71
N HIS A 174 -33.32 5.32 13.09
CA HIS A 174 -34.75 5.55 13.33
C HIS A 174 -35.59 6.07 12.13
N ARG A 175 -35.02 6.22 10.92
CA ARG A 175 -35.74 6.74 9.75
C ARG A 175 -36.22 5.63 8.81
N ARG A 176 -37.53 5.62 8.55
CA ARG A 176 -38.21 4.62 7.70
C ARG A 176 -38.02 4.83 6.19
N ASN A 177 -37.56 6.01 5.78
CA ASN A 177 -37.37 6.35 4.37
C ASN A 177 -35.99 5.93 3.82
N ALA A 178 -35.22 5.16 4.59
CA ALA A 178 -33.93 4.60 4.19
C ALA A 178 -34.08 3.38 3.25
N ASP A 179 -33.02 3.04 2.53
CA ASP A 179 -32.99 1.83 1.71
C ASP A 179 -33.11 0.59 2.62
N PRO A 180 -34.12 -0.29 2.42
CA PRO A 180 -34.34 -1.44 3.30
C PRO A 180 -33.16 -2.42 3.34
N THR A 181 -32.43 -2.56 2.24
CA THR A 181 -31.28 -3.47 2.13
C THR A 181 -30.10 -2.92 2.91
N PHE A 182 -29.84 -1.62 2.78
CA PHE A 182 -28.79 -0.94 3.54
C PHE A 182 -29.14 -0.88 5.03
N ALA A 183 -30.39 -0.64 5.39
CA ALA A 183 -30.84 -0.68 6.79
C ALA A 183 -30.66 -2.08 7.42
N ALA A 184 -31.01 -3.14 6.69
CA ALA A 184 -30.76 -4.51 7.13
C ALA A 184 -29.25 -4.77 7.32
N LEU A 185 -28.42 -4.30 6.39
CA LEU A 185 -26.97 -4.37 6.50
C LEU A 185 -26.45 -3.65 7.75
N MET A 186 -26.89 -2.42 7.99
CA MET A 186 -26.49 -1.66 9.18
C MET A 186 -26.93 -2.33 10.48
N SER A 187 -28.09 -3.01 10.49
CA SER A 187 -28.48 -3.82 11.64
C SER A 187 -27.51 -4.98 11.93
N THR A 188 -26.91 -5.58 10.89
CA THR A 188 -25.87 -6.61 11.06
C THR A 188 -24.56 -6.02 11.60
N VAL A 189 -24.19 -4.84 11.10
CA VAL A 189 -23.04 -4.06 11.60
C VAL A 189 -23.25 -3.67 13.07
N ALA A 190 -24.45 -3.26 13.46
CA ALA A 190 -24.85 -2.96 14.85
C ALA A 190 -24.72 -4.18 15.76
N ALA A 191 -25.08 -5.36 15.26
CA ALA A 191 -24.93 -6.65 15.96
C ALA A 191 -23.48 -7.18 16.00
N GLY A 192 -22.50 -6.44 15.43
CA GLY A 192 -21.10 -6.87 15.35
C GLY A 192 -20.86 -8.00 14.34
N ARG A 193 -21.84 -8.27 13.46
CA ARG A 193 -21.73 -9.26 12.39
C ARG A 193 -21.43 -8.53 11.10
N PHE A 194 -20.15 -8.44 10.78
CA PHE A 194 -19.72 -7.85 9.53
C PHE A 194 -19.94 -8.87 8.39
N PRO A 195 -20.58 -8.47 7.28
CA PRO A 195 -20.53 -9.28 6.07
C PRO A 195 -19.06 -9.48 5.66
N ALA A 196 -18.80 -10.50 4.84
CA ALA A 196 -17.47 -10.77 4.28
C ALA A 196 -17.08 -9.71 3.23
N VAL A 197 -17.05 -8.45 3.63
CA VAL A 197 -16.52 -7.32 2.86
C VAL A 197 -15.13 -7.04 3.43
N GLU A 198 -14.15 -7.14 2.56
CA GLU A 198 -12.78 -6.80 2.90
C GLU A 198 -12.67 -5.29 3.17
N LEU A 199 -12.17 -4.95 4.35
CA LEU A 199 -11.94 -3.58 4.80
C LEU A 199 -10.44 -3.26 4.64
N PRO A 200 -10.08 -2.18 3.93
CA PRO A 200 -8.67 -1.80 3.78
C PRO A 200 -8.02 -1.49 5.14
N THR A 201 -6.76 -1.86 5.27
CA THR A 201 -5.91 -1.56 6.44
C THR A 201 -4.67 -0.82 5.99
N ASP A 202 -3.89 -0.28 6.92
CA ASP A 202 -2.58 0.29 6.62
C ASP A 202 -1.59 -0.75 6.06
N ASP A 203 -1.77 -2.03 6.41
CA ASP A 203 -0.99 -3.12 5.83
C ASP A 203 -1.41 -3.48 4.40
N ARG A 204 -2.66 -3.18 4.04
CA ARG A 204 -3.23 -3.50 2.73
C ARG A 204 -4.14 -2.34 2.29
N PRO A 205 -3.56 -1.17 1.96
CA PRO A 205 -4.29 0.08 1.74
C PRO A 205 -4.88 0.15 0.33
N TYR A 206 -5.37 -0.98 -0.20
CA TYR A 206 -5.92 -1.07 -1.53
C TYR A 206 -7.44 -1.06 -1.43
N TYR A 207 -8.03 0.13 -1.57
CA TYR A 207 -9.48 0.29 -1.44
C TYR A 207 -10.26 -0.60 -2.40
N PHE A 208 -9.71 -0.87 -3.59
CA PHE A 208 -10.31 -1.71 -4.63
C PHE A 208 -9.79 -3.17 -4.63
N SER A 209 -9.27 -3.67 -3.50
CA SER A 209 -8.74 -5.04 -3.40
C SER A 209 -9.73 -6.14 -3.83
N ALA A 210 -11.04 -5.95 -3.56
CA ALA A 210 -12.06 -6.91 -3.94
C ALA A 210 -12.16 -7.11 -5.47
N GLU A 211 -11.83 -6.11 -6.27
CA GLU A 211 -11.85 -6.23 -7.73
C GLU A 211 -10.76 -7.21 -8.21
N TRP A 212 -9.60 -7.23 -7.54
CA TRP A 212 -8.55 -8.22 -7.79
C TRP A 212 -8.98 -9.63 -7.37
N VAL A 213 -9.63 -9.75 -6.20
CA VAL A 213 -10.14 -11.04 -5.73
C VAL A 213 -11.16 -11.60 -6.72
N ASN A 214 -12.12 -10.78 -7.15
CA ASN A 214 -13.13 -11.17 -8.14
C ASN A 214 -12.46 -11.54 -9.47
N TYR A 215 -11.44 -10.79 -9.90
CA TYR A 215 -10.69 -11.08 -11.12
C TYR A 215 -10.02 -12.46 -11.07
N PHE A 216 -9.27 -12.77 -10.02
CA PHE A 216 -8.60 -14.06 -9.88
C PHE A 216 -9.56 -15.23 -9.62
N ARG A 217 -10.78 -14.97 -9.12
CA ARG A 217 -11.86 -15.97 -9.02
C ARG A 217 -12.62 -16.19 -10.32
N GLY A 218 -12.41 -15.36 -11.35
CA GLY A 218 -13.18 -15.39 -12.59
C GLY A 218 -14.58 -14.77 -12.47
N GLU A 219 -14.82 -13.99 -11.42
CA GLU A 219 -16.08 -13.32 -11.11
C GLU A 219 -16.07 -11.82 -11.48
N ALA A 220 -14.96 -11.32 -12.03
CA ALA A 220 -14.84 -9.91 -12.43
C ALA A 220 -15.84 -9.54 -13.55
N GLN A 221 -16.61 -8.49 -13.29
CA GLN A 221 -17.57 -7.96 -14.24
C GLN A 221 -16.88 -7.22 -15.40
N PRO A 222 -17.43 -7.25 -16.62
CA PRO A 222 -16.93 -6.44 -17.73
C PRO A 222 -16.95 -4.94 -17.40
N GLY A 223 -15.86 -4.24 -17.69
CA GLY A 223 -15.74 -2.81 -17.46
C GLY A 223 -14.29 -2.34 -17.39
N PRO A 224 -14.07 -1.02 -17.18
CA PRO A 224 -12.73 -0.42 -17.22
C PRO A 224 -11.73 -1.05 -16.24
N VAL A 225 -12.20 -1.42 -15.04
CA VAL A 225 -11.37 -2.08 -14.01
C VAL A 225 -10.86 -3.43 -14.52
N LYS A 226 -11.74 -4.27 -15.08
CA LYS A 226 -11.34 -5.57 -15.62
C LYS A 226 -10.37 -5.41 -16.80
N GLU A 227 -10.60 -4.44 -17.68
CA GLU A 227 -9.71 -4.16 -18.81
C GLU A 227 -8.30 -3.74 -18.35
N MET A 228 -8.22 -2.94 -17.29
CA MET A 228 -6.95 -2.56 -16.66
C MET A 228 -6.23 -3.78 -16.07
N LEU A 229 -6.95 -4.65 -15.35
CA LEU A 229 -6.39 -5.89 -14.82
C LEU A 229 -5.94 -6.86 -15.92
N ASP A 230 -6.72 -7.01 -16.99
CA ASP A 230 -6.34 -7.80 -18.18
C ASP A 230 -5.09 -7.21 -18.86
N GLY A 231 -4.99 -5.88 -18.95
CA GLY A 231 -3.81 -5.17 -19.44
C GLY A 231 -2.58 -5.47 -18.58
N TYR A 232 -2.73 -5.38 -17.25
CA TYR A 232 -1.67 -5.66 -16.30
C TYR A 232 -1.19 -7.11 -16.36
N VAL A 233 -2.10 -8.09 -16.39
CA VAL A 233 -1.76 -9.51 -16.47
C VAL A 233 -1.07 -9.84 -17.80
N ARG A 234 -1.51 -9.26 -18.91
CA ARG A 234 -0.82 -9.39 -20.21
C ARG A 234 0.57 -8.77 -20.17
N PHE A 235 0.71 -7.59 -19.58
CA PHE A 235 2.01 -6.94 -19.38
C PHE A 235 2.94 -7.80 -18.53
N MET A 236 2.47 -8.32 -17.40
CA MET A 236 3.23 -9.24 -16.54
C MET A 236 3.63 -10.52 -17.29
N GLY A 237 2.69 -11.12 -18.04
CA GLY A 237 2.96 -12.28 -18.88
C GLY A 237 4.03 -12.00 -19.94
N LEU A 238 3.98 -10.82 -20.57
CA LEU A 238 5.00 -10.37 -21.52
C LEU A 238 6.36 -10.19 -20.85
N VAL A 239 6.41 -9.54 -19.69
CA VAL A 239 7.66 -9.33 -18.93
C VAL A 239 8.29 -10.67 -18.52
N ILE A 240 7.49 -11.61 -18.03
CA ILE A 240 7.94 -12.97 -17.69
C ILE A 240 8.41 -13.70 -18.94
N ALA A 241 7.65 -13.64 -20.05
CA ALA A 241 8.02 -14.30 -21.30
C ALA A 241 9.31 -13.74 -21.88
N LEU A 242 9.49 -12.42 -21.91
CA LEU A 242 10.73 -11.77 -22.36
C LEU A 242 11.91 -12.08 -21.43
N SER A 243 11.67 -12.15 -20.12
CA SER A 243 12.70 -12.54 -19.15
C SER A 243 13.15 -13.98 -19.37
N LEU A 244 12.21 -14.92 -19.53
CA LEU A 244 12.52 -16.32 -19.85
C LEU A 244 13.17 -16.47 -21.23
N LEU A 245 12.70 -15.73 -22.23
CA LEU A 245 13.28 -15.74 -23.57
C LEU A 245 14.73 -15.28 -23.55
N THR A 246 15.02 -14.14 -22.92
CA THR A 246 16.40 -13.61 -22.81
C THR A 246 17.30 -14.51 -21.97
N MET A 247 16.75 -15.23 -20.99
CA MET A 247 17.47 -16.24 -20.24
C MET A 247 17.80 -17.49 -21.07
N LEU A 248 16.85 -17.96 -21.90
CA LEU A 248 16.99 -19.20 -22.67
C LEU A 248 17.70 -19.00 -24.02
N LEU A 249 17.64 -17.80 -24.60
CA LEU A 249 18.20 -17.48 -25.91
C LEU A 249 19.71 -17.79 -26.01
N PRO A 250 20.57 -17.42 -25.03
CA PRO A 250 21.99 -17.79 -25.07
C PRO A 250 22.22 -19.30 -25.06
N VAL A 251 21.36 -20.08 -24.39
CA VAL A 251 21.46 -21.55 -24.34
C VAL A 251 21.08 -22.16 -25.70
N LEU A 252 20.03 -21.64 -26.31
CA LEU A 252 19.51 -22.13 -27.59
C LEU A 252 20.43 -21.76 -28.77
N VAL A 253 21.00 -20.56 -28.76
CA VAL A 253 21.84 -20.03 -29.85
C VAL A 253 23.32 -20.43 -29.70
N LEU A 254 23.90 -20.34 -28.50
CA LEU A 254 25.34 -20.56 -28.33
C LEU A 254 25.75 -22.02 -28.06
N ARG A 255 24.81 -22.99 -28.02
CA ARG A 255 25.05 -24.45 -27.88
C ARG A 255 26.36 -24.78 -27.17
N ARG A 256 26.54 -24.30 -25.92
CA ARG A 256 27.81 -24.49 -25.22
C ARG A 256 27.95 -25.94 -24.75
N ARG A 257 29.00 -26.59 -25.26
CA ARG A 257 29.55 -27.85 -24.74
C ARG A 257 30.17 -27.60 -23.35
N GLY A 258 29.86 -28.45 -22.37
CA GLY A 258 30.82 -28.79 -21.32
C GLY A 258 30.62 -28.27 -19.90
N THR A 259 29.61 -27.46 -19.56
CA THR A 259 29.33 -27.08 -18.16
C THR A 259 28.22 -27.94 -17.58
N GLY A 260 28.51 -28.76 -16.56
CA GLY A 260 27.56 -29.67 -15.93
C GLY A 260 26.27 -28.95 -15.50
N THR A 261 25.13 -29.41 -16.04
CA THR A 261 23.79 -28.82 -15.90
C THR A 261 23.36 -28.57 -14.45
N LYS A 262 23.85 -29.38 -13.51
CA LYS A 262 23.57 -29.26 -12.07
C LYS A 262 24.16 -27.98 -11.44
N HIS A 263 25.32 -27.53 -11.89
CA HIS A 263 25.98 -26.32 -11.37
C HIS A 263 25.28 -25.04 -11.85
N ILE A 264 24.77 -25.04 -13.08
CA ILE A 264 23.99 -23.92 -13.62
C ILE A 264 22.66 -23.81 -12.87
N ALA A 265 21.95 -24.92 -12.66
CA ALA A 265 20.67 -24.90 -11.97
C ALA A 265 20.78 -24.36 -10.52
N GLY A 266 21.79 -24.79 -9.76
CA GLY A 266 22.04 -24.27 -8.41
C GLY A 266 22.41 -22.79 -8.38
N THR A 267 23.22 -22.34 -9.35
CA THR A 267 23.60 -20.92 -9.52
C THR A 267 22.36 -20.09 -9.84
N VAL A 268 21.59 -20.49 -10.86
CA VAL A 268 20.35 -19.82 -11.25
C VAL A 268 19.37 -19.75 -10.10
N ALA A 269 19.13 -20.86 -9.38
CA ALA A 269 18.19 -20.89 -8.28
C ALA A 269 18.58 -19.93 -7.14
N TYR A 270 19.85 -19.93 -6.73
CA TYR A 270 20.33 -19.04 -5.67
C TYR A 270 20.27 -17.56 -6.07
N PHE A 271 20.79 -17.21 -7.25
CA PHE A 271 20.82 -15.81 -7.69
C PHE A 271 19.44 -15.28 -8.10
N SER A 272 18.56 -16.12 -8.64
CA SER A 272 17.16 -15.72 -8.83
C SER A 272 16.43 -15.55 -7.50
N ALA A 273 16.68 -16.41 -6.50
CA ALA A 273 16.11 -16.21 -5.16
C ALA A 273 16.57 -14.86 -4.58
N LEU A 274 17.86 -14.53 -4.67
CA LEU A 274 18.40 -13.22 -4.26
C LEU A 274 17.71 -12.05 -4.95
N GLY A 275 17.50 -12.13 -6.27
CA GLY A 275 16.84 -11.08 -7.04
C GLY A 275 15.37 -10.88 -6.62
N PHE A 276 14.63 -11.97 -6.42
CA PHE A 276 13.23 -11.92 -5.97
C PHE A 276 13.10 -11.35 -4.55
N CYS A 277 13.89 -11.86 -3.59
CA CYS A 277 13.77 -11.43 -2.21
C CYS A 277 14.24 -9.99 -1.99
N PHE A 278 15.22 -9.52 -2.78
CA PHE A 278 15.62 -8.11 -2.77
C PHE A 278 14.44 -7.21 -3.13
N MET A 279 13.75 -7.48 -4.24
CA MET A 279 12.61 -6.66 -4.66
C MET A 279 11.43 -6.71 -3.70
N PHE A 280 11.12 -7.88 -3.13
CA PHE A 280 10.03 -8.02 -2.16
C PHE A 280 10.31 -7.21 -0.88
N LEU A 281 11.54 -7.27 -0.36
CA LEU A 281 11.94 -6.44 0.78
C LEU A 281 11.97 -4.97 0.42
N GLU A 282 12.60 -4.59 -0.69
CA GLU A 282 12.71 -3.20 -1.13
C GLU A 282 11.34 -2.55 -1.30
N ILE A 283 10.44 -3.18 -2.05
CA ILE A 283 9.10 -2.66 -2.29
C ILE A 283 8.30 -2.65 -0.98
N GLY A 284 8.34 -3.71 -0.17
CA GLY A 284 7.67 -3.73 1.13
C GLY A 284 8.14 -2.62 2.08
N LEU A 285 9.44 -2.30 2.07
CA LEU A 285 10.02 -1.21 2.86
C LEU A 285 9.58 0.16 2.34
N ILE A 286 9.58 0.37 1.02
CA ILE A 286 9.05 1.59 0.41
C ILE A 286 7.63 1.85 0.92
N GLN A 287 6.77 0.83 0.86
CA GLN A 287 5.37 1.01 1.24
C GLN A 287 5.16 1.23 2.74
N LYS A 288 5.79 0.41 3.60
CA LYS A 288 5.70 0.61 5.06
C LYS A 288 6.27 1.95 5.52
N THR A 289 7.22 2.54 4.80
CA THR A 289 7.83 3.84 5.15
C THR A 289 7.09 5.04 4.57
N THR A 290 6.19 4.86 3.59
CA THR A 290 5.34 5.93 3.04
C THR A 290 4.53 6.68 4.09
N ILE A 291 3.99 5.99 5.08
CA ILE A 291 3.27 6.66 6.18
C ILE A 291 4.24 7.49 7.07
N VAL A 292 5.49 7.05 7.25
CA VAL A 292 6.49 7.77 8.06
C VAL A 292 6.98 9.03 7.34
N VAL A 293 7.24 8.92 6.04
CA VAL A 293 7.86 9.97 5.21
C VAL A 293 6.81 10.86 4.52
N GLU A 294 5.52 10.54 4.69
CA GLU A 294 4.33 11.30 4.25
C GLU A 294 4.12 11.35 2.72
N HIS A 295 5.07 10.87 1.92
CA HIS A 295 4.95 10.95 0.46
C HIS A 295 5.68 9.79 -0.25
N PRO A 296 5.02 9.08 -1.18
CA PRO A 296 5.62 7.94 -1.88
C PRO A 296 6.95 8.26 -2.57
N ALA A 297 7.05 9.40 -3.26
CA ALA A 297 8.29 9.81 -3.93
C ALA A 297 9.47 9.97 -2.95
N HIS A 298 9.23 10.47 -1.74
CA HIS A 298 10.28 10.59 -0.73
C HIS A 298 10.67 9.23 -0.17
N SER A 299 9.71 8.32 0.08
CA SER A 299 9.99 6.94 0.49
C SER A 299 10.82 6.19 -0.54
N ILE A 300 10.44 6.26 -1.81
CA ILE A 300 11.21 5.64 -2.90
C ILE A 300 12.64 6.18 -2.87
N ALA A 301 12.83 7.51 -2.86
CA ALA A 301 14.16 8.10 -2.87
C ALA A 301 15.01 7.67 -1.65
N ILE A 302 14.46 7.74 -0.44
CA ILE A 302 15.21 7.45 0.79
C ILE A 302 15.51 5.97 0.94
N VAL A 303 14.55 5.08 0.63
CA VAL A 303 14.73 3.63 0.73
C VAL A 303 15.74 3.17 -0.31
N LEU A 304 15.60 3.58 -1.58
CA LEU A 304 16.54 3.23 -2.63
C LEU A 304 17.95 3.73 -2.30
N ALA A 305 18.11 5.01 -1.93
CA ALA A 305 19.42 5.57 -1.60
C ALA A 305 20.06 4.81 -0.42
N SER A 306 19.28 4.53 0.63
CA SER A 306 19.77 3.82 1.82
C SER A 306 20.15 2.39 1.49
N LEU A 307 19.32 1.66 0.76
CA LEU A 307 19.60 0.28 0.34
C LEU A 307 20.80 0.22 -0.59
N LEU A 308 20.93 1.09 -1.59
CA LEU A 308 22.05 1.10 -2.53
C LEU A 308 23.38 1.41 -1.83
N VAL A 309 23.42 2.48 -1.01
CA VAL A 309 24.63 2.86 -0.28
C VAL A 309 25.04 1.77 0.70
N SER A 310 24.11 1.28 1.52
CA SER A 310 24.41 0.25 2.52
C SER A 310 24.73 -1.11 1.88
N SER A 311 24.06 -1.49 0.79
CA SER A 311 24.40 -2.72 0.05
C SER A 311 25.79 -2.63 -0.57
N GLY A 312 26.18 -1.46 -1.09
CA GLY A 312 27.55 -1.21 -1.55
C GLY A 312 28.58 -1.38 -0.43
N LEU A 313 28.32 -0.81 0.76
CA LEU A 313 29.15 -0.99 1.94
C LEU A 313 29.19 -2.46 2.41
N GLY A 314 28.07 -3.17 2.35
CA GLY A 314 27.98 -4.59 2.66
C GLY A 314 28.80 -5.45 1.70
N SER A 315 28.75 -5.14 0.41
CA SER A 315 29.56 -5.79 -0.61
C SER A 315 31.06 -5.62 -0.33
N LEU A 316 31.50 -4.38 -0.09
CA LEU A 316 32.90 -4.07 0.29
C LEU A 316 33.33 -4.74 1.59
N ALA A 317 32.46 -4.72 2.61
CA ALA A 317 32.71 -5.40 3.88
C ALA A 317 32.86 -6.91 3.68
N SER A 318 32.08 -7.50 2.76
CA SER A 318 32.13 -8.94 2.52
C SER A 318 33.49 -9.43 2.02
N GLU A 319 34.23 -8.58 1.30
CA GLU A 319 35.59 -8.85 0.82
C GLU A 319 36.65 -8.64 1.90
N ARG A 320 36.48 -7.60 2.73
CA ARG A 320 37.46 -7.23 3.77
C ARG A 320 37.37 -8.08 5.03
N LEU A 321 36.19 -8.63 5.34
CA LEU A 321 36.03 -9.51 6.48
C LEU A 321 36.65 -10.88 6.14
N ALA A 322 37.73 -11.22 6.85
CA ALA A 322 38.41 -12.53 6.75
C ALA A 322 37.61 -13.69 7.38
N TRP A 323 36.28 -13.60 7.41
CA TRP A 323 35.41 -14.62 7.95
C TRP A 323 35.17 -15.74 6.94
N PRO A 324 34.93 -16.98 7.40
CA PRO A 324 34.52 -18.05 6.49
C PRO A 324 33.18 -17.69 5.85
N LEU A 325 33.03 -17.94 4.54
CA LEU A 325 31.84 -17.56 3.76
C LEU A 325 30.52 -18.01 4.40
N ARG A 326 30.50 -19.21 4.99
CA ARG A 326 29.32 -19.74 5.70
C ARG A 326 28.90 -18.88 6.88
N ARG A 327 29.87 -18.40 7.68
CA ARG A 327 29.59 -17.52 8.83
C ARG A 327 29.07 -16.17 8.36
N LEU A 328 29.66 -15.63 7.30
CA LEU A 328 29.25 -14.36 6.72
C LEU A 328 27.80 -14.42 6.20
N VAL A 329 27.46 -15.45 5.41
CA VAL A 329 26.09 -15.66 4.93
C VAL A 329 25.11 -15.90 6.09
N LEU A 330 25.49 -16.68 7.09
CA LEU A 330 24.64 -16.91 8.26
C LEU A 330 24.35 -15.62 9.03
N VAL A 331 25.36 -14.77 9.26
CA VAL A 331 25.18 -13.48 9.94
C VAL A 331 24.34 -12.53 9.08
N ALA A 332 24.55 -12.49 7.77
CA ALA A 332 23.76 -11.68 6.86
C ALA A 332 22.28 -12.11 6.87
N VAL A 333 22.00 -13.42 6.70
CA VAL A 333 20.63 -13.95 6.74
C VAL A 333 19.99 -13.73 8.11
N ALA A 334 20.71 -13.95 9.21
CA ALA A 334 20.18 -13.67 10.55
C ALA A 334 19.83 -12.19 10.73
N THR A 335 20.66 -11.27 10.23
CA THR A 335 20.40 -9.83 10.26
C THR A 335 19.17 -9.48 9.44
N ILE A 336 19.02 -10.06 8.24
CA ILE A 336 17.84 -9.87 7.38
C ILE A 336 16.58 -10.37 8.07
N VAL A 337 16.63 -11.54 8.71
CA VAL A 337 15.49 -12.11 9.41
C VAL A 337 15.06 -11.23 10.59
N VAL A 338 16.02 -10.82 11.43
CA VAL A 338 15.72 -9.99 12.61
C VAL A 338 15.16 -8.64 12.20
N ILE A 339 15.83 -7.94 11.29
CA ILE A 339 15.42 -6.58 10.90
C ILE A 339 14.17 -6.63 10.00
N GLY A 340 14.10 -7.58 9.06
CA GLY A 340 12.93 -7.78 8.22
C GLY A 340 11.68 -8.12 9.04
N ALA A 341 11.80 -8.97 10.07
CA ALA A 341 10.71 -9.23 11.01
C ALA A 341 10.34 -7.98 11.82
N ALA A 342 11.33 -7.18 12.24
CA ALA A 342 11.07 -5.92 12.93
C ALA A 342 10.30 -4.92 12.05
N TYR A 343 10.56 -4.87 10.74
CA TYR A 343 9.77 -4.06 9.81
C TYR A 343 8.38 -4.65 9.54
N ALA A 344 8.28 -5.98 9.39
CA ALA A 344 7.01 -6.64 9.13
C ALA A 344 6.03 -6.45 10.29
N PHE A 345 6.48 -6.61 11.54
CA PHE A 345 5.61 -6.65 12.71
C PHE A 345 5.76 -5.46 13.68
N GLY A 346 6.87 -4.72 13.63
CA GLY A 346 7.22 -3.69 14.62
C GLY A 346 7.23 -2.25 14.09
N ILE A 347 7.00 -2.03 12.80
CA ILE A 347 7.09 -0.69 12.18
C ILE A 347 6.09 0.30 12.77
N GLU A 348 4.94 -0.16 13.29
CA GLU A 348 3.95 0.70 13.95
C GLU A 348 4.49 1.40 15.20
N ALA A 349 5.33 0.71 15.98
CA ALA A 349 5.96 1.30 17.15
C ALA A 349 6.94 2.41 16.74
N VAL A 350 7.70 2.17 15.67
CA VAL A 350 8.62 3.16 15.09
C VAL A 350 7.84 4.34 14.51
N LEU A 351 6.73 4.09 13.82
CA LEU A 351 5.81 5.10 13.31
C LEU A 351 5.35 6.03 14.43
N ARG A 352 4.85 5.49 15.55
CA ARG A 352 4.39 6.30 16.70
C ARG A 352 5.51 7.17 17.28
N ALA A 353 6.73 6.65 17.38
CA ALA A 353 7.87 7.38 17.93
C ALA A 353 8.45 8.42 16.96
N ALA A 354 8.43 8.13 15.65
CA ALA A 354 9.03 8.98 14.63
C ALA A 354 8.10 10.07 14.11
N LEU A 355 6.77 9.88 14.22
CA LEU A 355 5.78 10.82 13.67
C LEU A 355 5.93 12.28 14.18
N PRO A 356 6.20 12.53 15.47
CA PRO A 356 6.37 13.89 15.98
C PRO A 356 7.64 14.60 15.48
N LEU A 357 8.60 13.85 14.93
CA LEU A 357 9.90 14.40 14.56
C LEU A 357 9.81 15.28 13.30
N PRO A 358 10.68 16.29 13.17
CA PRO A 358 10.79 17.06 11.93
C PRO A 358 11.08 16.17 10.72
N PHE A 359 10.59 16.58 9.55
CA PHE A 359 10.70 15.81 8.30
C PHE A 359 12.13 15.28 8.03
N GLY A 360 13.15 16.13 8.11
CA GLY A 360 14.54 15.72 7.87
C GLY A 360 15.03 14.66 8.86
N VAL A 361 14.60 14.73 10.13
CA VAL A 361 14.99 13.74 11.15
C VAL A 361 14.33 12.39 10.86
N ARG A 362 13.06 12.38 10.44
CA ARG A 362 12.36 11.15 10.02
C ARG A 362 13.09 10.46 8.87
N MET A 363 13.54 11.21 7.86
CA MET A 363 14.32 10.66 6.75
C MET A 363 15.60 9.98 7.23
N VAL A 364 16.35 10.63 8.13
CA VAL A 364 17.59 10.07 8.70
C VAL A 364 17.30 8.82 9.53
N VAL A 365 16.25 8.82 10.35
CA VAL A 365 15.83 7.66 11.14
C VAL A 365 15.47 6.47 10.23
N VAL A 366 14.70 6.72 9.16
CA VAL A 366 14.37 5.69 8.17
C VAL A 366 15.64 5.17 7.47
N ALA A 367 16.53 6.05 7.03
CA ALA A 367 17.77 5.65 6.36
C ALA A 367 18.68 4.79 7.26
N LEU A 368 18.89 5.22 8.51
CA LEU A 368 19.73 4.51 9.47
C LEU A 368 19.12 3.18 9.93
N SER A 369 17.79 3.08 10.01
CA SER A 369 17.12 1.82 10.37
C SER A 369 17.17 0.79 9.23
N ILE A 370 17.18 1.23 7.97
CA ILE A 370 17.32 0.36 6.78
C ILE A 370 18.77 -0.06 6.55
N ALA A 371 19.75 0.79 6.91
CA ALA A 371 21.15 0.56 6.58
C ALA A 371 21.71 -0.82 6.98
N PRO A 372 21.45 -1.37 8.19
CA PRO A 372 21.98 -2.69 8.54
C PRO A 372 21.35 -3.82 7.73
N LEU A 373 20.08 -3.66 7.34
CA LEU A 373 19.39 -4.60 6.45
C LEU A 373 20.01 -4.59 5.04
N GLY A 374 20.18 -3.40 4.45
CA GLY A 374 20.81 -3.29 3.13
C GLY A 374 22.27 -3.75 3.13
N MET A 375 23.03 -3.47 4.19
CA MET A 375 24.38 -3.99 4.37
C MET A 375 24.42 -5.53 4.39
N ALA A 376 23.49 -6.17 5.10
CA ALA A 376 23.38 -7.63 5.12
C ALA A 376 22.96 -8.19 3.74
N MET A 377 22.00 -7.56 3.06
CA MET A 377 21.58 -7.96 1.71
C MET A 377 22.74 -7.85 0.70
N GLY A 378 23.51 -6.77 0.77
CA GLY A 378 24.67 -6.53 -0.11
C GLY A 378 25.83 -7.49 0.08
N MET A 379 25.93 -8.17 1.23
CA MET A 379 26.97 -9.18 1.48
C MET A 379 26.73 -10.50 0.74
N LEU A 380 25.48 -10.82 0.38
CA LEU A 380 25.11 -12.14 -0.12
C LEU A 380 25.55 -12.37 -1.57
N PHE A 381 25.37 -11.37 -2.44
CA PHE A 381 25.69 -11.51 -3.87
C PHE A 381 27.20 -11.76 -4.13
N PRO A 382 28.15 -10.97 -3.57
CA PRO A 382 29.58 -11.24 -3.74
C PRO A 382 30.03 -12.54 -3.06
N SER A 383 29.38 -12.92 -1.96
CA SER A 383 29.66 -14.19 -1.28
C SER A 383 29.23 -15.40 -2.11
N GLY A 384 28.09 -15.28 -2.82
CA GLY A 384 27.67 -16.23 -3.85
C GLY A 384 28.69 -16.38 -4.97
N LEU A 385 29.18 -15.26 -5.52
CA LEU A 385 30.19 -15.29 -6.58
C LEU A 385 31.50 -15.93 -6.13
N ARG A 386 31.98 -15.61 -4.92
CA ARG A 386 33.17 -16.27 -4.35
C ARG A 386 32.98 -17.78 -4.15
N ALA A 387 31.77 -18.21 -3.78
CA ALA A 387 31.45 -19.63 -3.63
C ALA A 387 31.45 -20.41 -4.97
N LEU A 388 31.24 -19.73 -6.11
CA LEU A 388 31.37 -20.34 -7.44
C LEU A 388 32.83 -20.62 -7.84
N GLY A 389 33.82 -20.02 -7.15
CA GLY A 389 35.25 -20.20 -7.44
C GLY A 389 35.71 -19.60 -8.78
N GLY A 390 36.97 -19.83 -9.16
CA GLY A 390 37.56 -19.37 -10.43
C GLY A 390 37.12 -20.16 -11.68
N GLY A 391 36.24 -21.17 -11.51
CA GLY A 391 35.91 -22.19 -12.52
C GLY A 391 34.95 -21.80 -13.64
N GLY A 392 34.79 -20.51 -13.94
CA GLY A 392 34.20 -20.10 -15.23
C GLY A 392 33.47 -18.78 -15.19
N GLU A 393 34.00 -17.82 -15.93
CA GLU A 393 33.34 -16.56 -16.32
C GLU A 393 31.89 -16.78 -16.81
N GLY A 394 31.60 -17.97 -17.35
CA GLY A 394 30.25 -18.39 -17.74
C GLY A 394 29.25 -18.48 -16.58
N LEU A 395 29.63 -19.02 -15.42
CA LEU A 395 28.71 -19.14 -14.26
C LEU A 395 28.44 -17.78 -13.60
N ALA A 396 29.43 -16.89 -13.58
CA ALA A 396 29.25 -15.51 -13.12
C ALA A 396 28.27 -14.74 -14.02
N ALA A 397 28.36 -14.91 -15.35
CA ALA A 397 27.39 -14.33 -16.28
C ALA A 397 25.97 -14.87 -16.04
N TRP A 398 25.82 -16.17 -15.79
CA TRP A 398 24.54 -16.78 -15.41
C TRP A 398 23.99 -16.23 -14.10
N ALA A 399 24.83 -16.05 -13.09
CA ALA A 399 24.45 -15.47 -11.81
C ALA A 399 23.88 -14.05 -11.96
N ILE A 400 24.59 -13.18 -12.69
CA ILE A 400 24.16 -11.80 -12.95
C ILE A 400 22.85 -11.76 -13.73
N ALA A 401 22.73 -12.56 -14.78
CA ALA A 401 21.51 -12.64 -15.59
C ALA A 401 20.31 -13.15 -14.78
N ALA A 402 20.49 -14.24 -14.04
CA ALA A 402 19.44 -14.84 -13.22
C ALA A 402 18.94 -13.89 -12.13
N ASN A 403 19.84 -13.14 -11.48
CA ASN A 403 19.48 -12.13 -10.50
C ASN A 403 18.71 -10.97 -11.14
N GLY A 404 19.23 -10.37 -12.22
CA GLY A 404 18.59 -9.23 -12.88
C GLY A 404 17.19 -9.55 -13.39
N LEU A 405 17.01 -10.71 -14.03
CA LEU A 405 15.70 -11.14 -14.52
C LEU A 405 14.73 -11.46 -13.39
N ALA A 406 15.20 -12.11 -12.32
CA ALA A 406 14.37 -12.37 -11.15
C ALA A 406 13.93 -11.08 -10.45
N SER A 407 14.77 -10.04 -10.41
CA SER A 407 14.37 -8.73 -9.89
C SER A 407 13.29 -8.08 -10.76
N VAL A 408 13.39 -8.17 -12.09
CA VAL A 408 12.32 -7.65 -12.97
C VAL A 408 11.00 -8.40 -12.75
N ILE A 409 11.02 -9.72 -12.63
CA ILE A 409 9.80 -10.48 -12.34
C ILE A 409 9.28 -10.19 -10.94
N GLY A 410 10.17 -10.11 -9.95
CA GLY A 410 9.83 -9.81 -8.55
C GLY A 410 9.18 -8.44 -8.39
N SER A 411 9.61 -7.43 -9.14
CA SER A 411 9.02 -6.10 -9.09
C SER A 411 7.58 -6.09 -9.57
N VAL A 412 7.29 -6.74 -10.71
CA VAL A 412 5.92 -6.84 -11.26
C VAL A 412 5.05 -7.81 -10.46
N ALA A 413 5.62 -8.83 -9.82
CA ALA A 413 4.89 -9.75 -8.96
C ALA A 413 4.53 -9.14 -7.58
N SER A 414 5.26 -8.13 -7.13
CA SER A 414 5.08 -7.55 -5.79
C SER A 414 3.71 -6.89 -5.60
N LEU A 415 3.20 -6.18 -6.61
CA LEU A 415 1.92 -5.48 -6.54
C LEU A 415 0.73 -6.44 -6.38
N PRO A 416 0.49 -7.44 -7.27
CA PRO A 416 -0.60 -8.38 -7.05
C PRO A 416 -0.44 -9.14 -5.74
N PHE A 417 0.80 -9.43 -5.31
CA PHE A 417 1.03 -10.06 -4.01
C PHE A 417 0.59 -9.14 -2.86
N ALA A 418 1.00 -7.88 -2.85
CA ALA A 418 0.63 -6.90 -1.83
C ALA A 418 -0.89 -6.63 -1.81
N VAL A 419 -1.51 -6.53 -2.99
CA VAL A 419 -2.95 -6.30 -3.10
C VAL A 419 -3.75 -7.50 -2.61
N MET A 420 -3.21 -8.72 -2.63
CA MET A 420 -3.91 -9.93 -2.18
C MET A 420 -3.59 -10.30 -0.72
N PHE A 421 -2.38 -10.03 -0.25
CA PHE A 421 -1.90 -10.53 1.05
C PHE A 421 -1.40 -9.45 2.01
N GLY A 422 -1.23 -8.21 1.56
CA GLY A 422 -0.70 -7.10 2.35
C GLY A 422 0.83 -7.00 2.38
N PHE A 423 1.35 -5.88 2.90
CA PHE A 423 2.77 -5.58 2.96
C PHE A 423 3.51 -6.42 4.00
N THR A 424 2.86 -6.79 5.11
CA THR A 424 3.46 -7.68 6.12
C THR A 424 3.74 -9.05 5.52
N ALA A 425 2.80 -9.58 4.73
CA ALA A 425 3.00 -10.84 4.01
C ALA A 425 4.10 -10.70 2.94
N LEU A 426 4.14 -9.57 2.20
CA LEU A 426 5.15 -9.32 1.18
C LEU A 426 6.57 -9.31 1.80
N LEU A 427 6.76 -8.59 2.90
CA LEU A 427 8.02 -8.55 3.65
C LEU A 427 8.37 -9.93 4.21
N SER A 428 7.40 -10.63 4.81
CA SER A 428 7.60 -11.97 5.38
C SER A 428 7.99 -13.00 4.32
N ALA A 429 7.39 -12.91 3.13
CA ALA A 429 7.76 -13.73 1.98
C ALA A 429 9.19 -13.42 1.51
N GLY A 430 9.57 -12.13 1.44
CA GLY A 430 10.95 -11.71 1.14
C GLY A 430 11.97 -12.27 2.14
N VAL A 431 11.69 -12.16 3.45
CA VAL A 431 12.52 -12.74 4.51
C VAL A 431 12.61 -14.27 4.39
N GLY A 432 11.47 -14.94 4.17
CA GLY A 432 11.41 -16.39 3.97
C GLY A 432 12.24 -16.86 2.78
N LEU A 433 12.22 -16.12 1.68
CA LEU A 433 13.04 -16.40 0.50
C LEU A 433 14.54 -16.19 0.78
N TYR A 434 14.93 -15.22 1.63
CA TYR A 434 16.32 -15.07 2.07
C TYR A 434 16.81 -16.26 2.93
N LEU A 435 15.94 -16.84 3.77
CA LEU A 435 16.24 -18.08 4.48
C LEU A 435 16.50 -19.23 3.50
N VAL A 436 15.64 -19.37 2.48
CA VAL A 436 15.81 -20.37 1.42
C VAL A 436 17.12 -20.15 0.66
N ALA A 437 17.46 -18.91 0.32
CA ALA A 437 18.73 -18.57 -0.31
C ALA A 437 19.93 -18.95 0.57
N GLY A 438 19.85 -18.71 1.89
CA GLY A 438 20.85 -19.14 2.86
C GLY A 438 21.05 -20.67 2.89
N VAL A 439 19.98 -21.45 2.81
CA VAL A 439 20.04 -22.92 2.71
C VAL A 439 20.63 -23.35 1.36
N ALA A 440 20.20 -22.71 0.26
CA ALA A 440 20.71 -22.98 -1.08
C ALA A 440 22.20 -22.64 -1.24
N PHE A 441 22.76 -21.77 -0.39
CA PHE A 441 24.18 -21.46 -0.35
C PHE A 441 25.06 -22.65 0.07
N VAL A 442 24.56 -23.57 0.90
CA VAL A 442 25.33 -24.73 1.39
C VAL A 442 25.83 -25.62 0.24
N PRO A 443 24.98 -26.10 -0.68
CA PRO A 443 25.41 -26.93 -1.81
C PRO A 443 26.32 -26.19 -2.81
N LEU A 444 26.20 -24.87 -2.93
CA LEU A 444 27.11 -24.04 -3.74
C LEU A 444 28.55 -24.12 -3.24
N THR A 445 28.76 -24.08 -1.92
CA THR A 445 30.11 -24.20 -1.33
C THR A 445 30.72 -25.60 -1.48
N SER A 446 29.92 -26.67 -1.52
CA SER A 446 30.42 -28.03 -1.74
C SER A 446 30.77 -28.31 -3.20
N ALA A 447 30.15 -27.59 -4.15
CA ALA A 447 30.42 -27.73 -5.57
C ALA A 447 31.77 -27.13 -5.99
N GLY A 448 32.15 -25.98 -5.41
CA GLY A 448 33.44 -25.33 -5.69
C GLY A 448 34.66 -26.09 -5.14
N ALA A 449 34.48 -26.92 -4.11
CA ALA A 449 35.55 -27.75 -3.53
C ALA A 449 35.85 -29.04 -4.32
N ALA A 450 35.03 -29.38 -5.32
CA ALA A 450 35.12 -30.62 -6.10
C ALA A 450 35.67 -30.44 -7.52
N ALA A 451 36.16 -29.25 -7.89
CA ALA A 451 36.91 -29.07 -9.13
C ALA A 451 38.36 -29.54 -8.89
N PRO A 452 38.81 -30.66 -9.49
CA PRO A 452 40.23 -30.97 -9.52
C PRO A 452 40.92 -30.06 -10.54
N ASP A 453 42.15 -29.66 -10.22
CA ASP A 453 43.09 -28.97 -11.12
C ASP A 453 43.33 -29.73 -12.44
#